data_AF-A0A2V3JBD1-F1
#
_entry.id   AF-A0A2V3JBD1-F1
#
_cell.length_a   1.000
_cell.length_b   1.000
_cell.length_c   1.000
_cell.angle_alpha   90.00
_cell.angle_beta   90.00
_cell.angle_gamma   90.00
#
_symmetry.space_group_name_H-M   'P 1'
#
loop_
_entity.id
_entity.type
_entity.pdbx_description
1 polymer ?
#
loop_
_entity_poly.entity_id
_entity_poly.type
_entity_poly.pdbx_seq_one_letter_code
_entity_poly.pdbx_strand_id
1 'polypeptide(L)'
;MSSDFVIDNTVVTPTCARCSTLFGVGEVKELESRGRVTKLRIDDSTAVINLYTGIKTKFKPESFLAFLGNLRIRHHERGFLILGEEMAMVDSTVRDNWILSTAIRTMRRIELLRSLMPMPATTWMRKALTHYGNSNKLEECESTAIEAVQQLWLHYNRTTKDIALDLLNTMDKCTRERLMAELEKRGLKGAWIEEVIDELIADGMCYEPEAGVLALVHE
;
A
#
# COMPACT_ATOMS: atom_id res chain seq x y z
N MET A 1 -12.50 14.36 -15.10
CA MET A 1 -11.15 13.85 -14.78
C MET A 1 -10.30 13.87 -16.04
N SER A 2 -9.12 14.50 -15.98
CA SER A 2 -8.14 14.39 -17.07
C SER A 2 -7.62 12.94 -17.13
N SER A 3 -7.57 12.34 -18.32
CA SER A 3 -7.05 10.99 -18.52
C SER A 3 -5.54 10.94 -18.28
N ASP A 4 -4.98 9.73 -18.12
CA ASP A 4 -3.53 9.54 -18.06
C ASP A 4 -2.85 10.19 -19.26
N PHE A 5 -1.70 10.82 -19.00
CA PHE A 5 -0.93 11.51 -20.03
C PHE A 5 -0.08 10.50 -20.80
N VAL A 6 -0.20 10.50 -22.13
CA VAL A 6 0.54 9.57 -23.00
C VAL A 6 1.42 10.34 -23.96
N ILE A 7 2.70 9.99 -24.02
CA ILE A 7 3.69 10.51 -24.97
C ILE A 7 4.45 9.34 -25.59
N ASP A 8 4.54 9.30 -26.92
CA ASP A 8 5.27 8.27 -27.67
C ASP A 8 4.92 6.84 -27.19
N ASN A 9 3.62 6.55 -27.10
CA ASN A 9 3.06 5.29 -26.57
C ASN A 9 3.53 4.91 -25.15
N THR A 10 3.98 5.87 -24.35
CA THR A 10 4.37 5.67 -22.97
C THR A 10 3.44 6.45 -22.05
N VAL A 11 2.97 5.81 -20.98
CA VAL A 11 2.22 6.51 -19.92
C VAL A 11 3.19 7.38 -19.15
N VAL A 12 2.79 8.61 -18.84
CA VAL A 12 3.52 9.51 -17.95
C VAL A 12 2.67 9.69 -16.70
N THR A 13 3.21 9.40 -15.53
CA THR A 13 2.47 9.53 -14.25
C THR A 13 2.32 11.00 -13.84
N PRO A 14 1.42 11.33 -12.88
CA PRO A 14 1.35 12.66 -12.27
C PRO A 14 2.69 13.13 -11.69
N THR A 15 3.49 12.20 -11.19
CA THR A 15 4.87 12.43 -10.72
C THR A 15 5.90 12.48 -11.86
N CYS A 16 5.46 12.76 -13.09
CA CYS A 16 6.28 12.91 -14.30
C CYS A 16 7.20 11.72 -14.63
N ALA A 17 6.90 10.52 -14.12
CA ALA A 17 7.64 9.32 -14.45
C ALA A 17 7.09 8.70 -15.74
N ARG A 18 7.98 8.36 -16.70
CA ARG A 18 7.60 7.56 -17.86
C ARG A 18 7.49 6.10 -17.44
N CYS A 19 6.32 5.50 -17.65
CA CYS A 19 5.98 4.15 -17.23
C CYS A 19 5.59 3.30 -18.44
N SER A 20 6.44 2.33 -18.76
CA SER A 20 6.14 1.22 -19.68
C SER A 20 5.81 -0.06 -18.93
N THR A 21 6.29 -0.18 -17.69
CA THR A 21 6.18 -1.36 -16.85
C THR A 21 5.79 -0.93 -15.45
N LEU A 22 4.82 -1.64 -14.87
CA LEU A 22 4.30 -1.44 -13.54
C LEU A 22 4.67 -2.64 -12.68
N PHE A 23 5.16 -2.38 -11.48
CA PHE A 23 5.24 -3.38 -10.42
C PHE A 23 4.16 -3.07 -9.38
N GLY A 24 3.38 -4.08 -9.00
CA GLY A 24 2.31 -3.93 -8.02
C GLY A 24 2.15 -5.17 -7.16
N VAL A 25 1.57 -4.98 -5.98
CA VAL A 25 1.13 -6.06 -5.10
C VAL A 25 -0.30 -5.77 -4.68
N GLY A 26 -1.20 -6.72 -4.87
CA GLY A 26 -2.60 -6.54 -4.49
C GLY A 26 -3.34 -7.86 -4.33
N GLU A 27 -4.54 -7.79 -3.78
CA GLU A 27 -5.42 -8.93 -3.57
C GLU A 27 -6.11 -9.33 -4.88
N VAL A 28 -6.11 -10.62 -5.19
CA VAL A 28 -6.89 -11.17 -6.31
C VAL A 28 -8.37 -11.20 -5.89
N LYS A 29 -9.15 -10.22 -6.35
CA LYS A 29 -10.60 -10.20 -6.10
C LYS A 29 -11.34 -11.19 -6.97
N GLU A 30 -11.02 -11.20 -8.25
CA GLU A 30 -11.70 -12.07 -9.22
C GLU A 30 -10.73 -12.55 -10.30
N LEU A 31 -11.01 -13.73 -10.86
CA LEU A 31 -10.30 -14.26 -12.01
C LEU A 31 -11.28 -14.86 -13.01
N GLU A 32 -11.11 -14.49 -14.28
CA GLU A 32 -11.89 -14.99 -15.41
C GLU A 32 -10.95 -15.55 -16.45
N SER A 33 -11.10 -16.84 -16.78
CA SER A 33 -10.27 -17.49 -17.80
C SER A 33 -11.05 -17.70 -19.10
N ARG A 34 -10.46 -17.28 -20.23
CA ARG A 34 -10.99 -17.51 -21.58
C ARG A 34 -9.89 -18.06 -22.47
N GLY A 35 -9.94 -19.36 -22.74
CA GLY A 35 -8.92 -20.05 -23.53
C GLY A 35 -7.54 -19.98 -22.86
N ARG A 36 -6.59 -19.29 -23.50
CA ARG A 36 -5.21 -19.12 -23.00
C ARG A 36 -4.98 -17.85 -22.18
N VAL A 37 -5.98 -17.00 -22.02
CA VAL A 37 -5.85 -15.72 -21.32
C VAL A 37 -6.68 -15.76 -20.05
N THR A 38 -6.06 -15.37 -18.95
CA THR A 38 -6.71 -15.12 -17.67
C THR A 38 -6.71 -13.62 -17.40
N LYS A 39 -7.91 -13.08 -17.15
CA LYS A 39 -8.11 -11.73 -16.63
C LYS A 39 -8.18 -11.82 -15.12
N LEU A 40 -7.36 -11.05 -14.43
CA LEU A 40 -7.32 -10.91 -12.99
C LEU A 40 -7.79 -9.51 -12.62
N ARG A 41 -8.64 -9.42 -11.60
CA ARG A 41 -9.05 -8.17 -10.99
C ARG A 41 -8.29 -8.04 -9.67
N ILE A 42 -7.36 -7.10 -9.63
CA ILE A 42 -6.42 -6.91 -8.52
C ILE A 42 -6.79 -5.64 -7.78
N ASP A 43 -6.93 -5.72 -6.47
CA ASP A 43 -7.14 -4.58 -5.57
C ASP A 43 -5.86 -4.34 -4.77
N ASP A 44 -5.20 -3.20 -5.00
CA ASP A 44 -3.96 -2.83 -4.31
C ASP A 44 -4.20 -1.93 -3.08
N SER A 45 -5.45 -1.85 -2.60
CA SER A 45 -5.94 -0.93 -1.56
C SER A 45 -6.05 0.53 -1.99
N THR A 46 -5.61 0.90 -3.20
CA THR A 46 -5.76 2.26 -3.76
C THR A 46 -6.68 2.29 -4.98
N ALA A 47 -6.64 1.22 -5.77
CA ALA A 47 -7.46 1.06 -6.95
C ALA A 47 -7.68 -0.42 -7.28
N VAL A 48 -8.76 -0.68 -8.00
CA VAL A 48 -9.02 -1.99 -8.61
C VAL A 48 -8.61 -1.94 -10.07
N ILE A 49 -7.60 -2.75 -10.42
CA ILE A 49 -7.02 -2.80 -11.77
C ILE A 49 -7.30 -4.15 -12.44
N ASN A 50 -7.38 -4.13 -13.77
CA ASN A 50 -7.48 -5.35 -14.57
C ASN A 50 -6.11 -5.71 -15.15
N LEU A 51 -5.65 -6.91 -14.85
CA LEU A 51 -4.41 -7.50 -15.36
C LEU A 51 -4.75 -8.68 -16.27
N TYR A 52 -4.10 -8.77 -17.42
CA TYR A 52 -4.30 -9.86 -18.37
C TYR A 52 -3.01 -10.65 -18.50
N THR A 53 -3.08 -11.98 -18.44
CA THR A 53 -1.90 -12.83 -18.53
C THR A 53 -2.19 -14.14 -19.25
N GLY A 54 -1.16 -14.67 -19.92
CA GLY A 54 -1.15 -16.03 -20.45
C GLY A 54 -0.40 -17.02 -19.56
N ILE A 55 0.09 -16.58 -18.40
CA ILE A 55 0.85 -17.41 -17.46
C ILE A 55 -0.08 -18.46 -16.87
N LYS A 56 0.32 -19.73 -17.02
CA LYS A 56 -0.39 -20.86 -16.41
C LYS A 56 0.10 -21.05 -14.99
N THR A 57 -0.60 -20.47 -14.04
CA THR A 57 -0.39 -20.69 -12.61
C THR A 57 -1.71 -20.79 -11.87
N LYS A 58 -1.70 -21.34 -10.65
CA LYS A 58 -2.89 -21.46 -9.81
C LYS A 58 -3.07 -20.18 -9.01
N PHE A 59 -3.70 -19.18 -9.62
CA PHE A 59 -4.15 -17.98 -8.93
C PHE A 59 -5.25 -18.34 -7.91
N LYS A 60 -5.18 -17.74 -6.72
CA LYS A 60 -6.15 -17.97 -5.64
C LYS A 60 -6.86 -16.64 -5.33
N PRO A 61 -8.19 -16.56 -5.45
CA PRO A 61 -8.96 -15.41 -4.95
C PRO A 61 -8.70 -15.16 -3.46
N GLU A 62 -8.89 -13.92 -3.02
CA GLU A 62 -8.69 -13.49 -1.61
C GLU A 62 -7.26 -13.73 -1.11
N SER A 63 -6.29 -13.78 -2.04
CA SER A 63 -4.87 -13.94 -1.74
C SER A 63 -4.07 -12.87 -2.47
N PHE A 64 -2.89 -12.53 -1.96
CA PHE A 64 -2.07 -11.47 -2.54
C PHE A 64 -1.22 -11.97 -3.70
N LEU A 65 -1.05 -11.12 -4.69
CA LEU A 65 -0.31 -11.37 -5.91
C LEU A 65 0.65 -10.21 -6.15
N ALA A 66 1.94 -10.50 -6.21
CA ALA A 66 2.94 -9.60 -6.77
C ALA A 66 3.00 -9.80 -8.28
N PHE A 67 3.09 -8.71 -9.03
CA PHE A 67 3.18 -8.78 -10.49
C PHE A 67 4.10 -7.70 -11.07
N LEU A 68 4.73 -8.05 -12.18
CA LEU A 68 5.34 -7.14 -13.13
C LEU A 68 4.50 -7.14 -14.40
N GLY A 69 3.96 -5.97 -14.77
CA GLY A 69 3.01 -5.81 -15.86
C GLY A 69 3.45 -4.77 -16.88
N ASN A 70 3.38 -5.11 -18.16
CA ASN A 70 3.67 -4.17 -19.24
C ASN A 70 2.42 -3.40 -19.65
N LEU A 71 2.57 -2.08 -19.74
CA LEU A 71 1.49 -1.19 -20.14
C LEU A 71 1.39 -1.15 -21.67
N ARG A 72 0.19 -1.43 -22.19
CA ARG A 72 -0.12 -1.31 -23.61
C ARG A 72 -1.22 -0.29 -23.81
N ILE A 73 -0.87 0.85 -24.40
CA ILE A 73 -1.83 1.91 -24.73
C ILE A 73 -2.92 1.35 -25.65
N ARG A 74 -4.18 1.67 -25.35
CA ARG A 74 -5.30 1.30 -26.20
C ARG A 74 -5.59 2.48 -27.12
N HIS A 75 -5.33 2.33 -28.42
CA HIS A 75 -5.48 3.45 -29.36
C HIS A 75 -6.94 3.84 -29.62
N HIS A 76 -7.88 2.91 -29.44
CA HIS A 76 -9.30 3.12 -29.72
C HIS A 76 -10.17 3.25 -28.45
N GLU A 77 -9.59 3.13 -27.27
CA GLU A 77 -10.28 3.27 -25.98
C GLU A 77 -9.41 4.08 -25.02
N ARG A 78 -9.99 4.92 -24.16
CA ARG A 78 -9.19 5.63 -23.16
C ARG A 78 -8.52 4.64 -22.20
N GLY A 79 -7.21 4.79 -21.99
CA GLY A 79 -6.42 4.04 -21.02
C GLY A 79 -5.42 3.06 -21.62
N PHE A 80 -4.99 2.10 -20.79
CA PHE A 80 -3.99 1.09 -21.15
C PHE A 80 -4.43 -0.29 -20.62
N LEU A 81 -3.90 -1.34 -21.23
CA LEU A 81 -3.95 -2.70 -20.70
C LEU A 81 -2.68 -2.95 -19.88
N ILE A 82 -2.81 -3.73 -18.82
CA ILE A 82 -1.66 -4.26 -18.08
C ILE A 82 -1.53 -5.73 -18.46
N LEU A 83 -0.39 -6.09 -19.06
CA LEU A 83 -0.07 -7.46 -19.45
C LEU A 83 0.94 -8.05 -18.46
N GLY A 84 0.51 -9.03 -17.67
CA GLY A 84 1.36 -9.66 -16.65
C GLY A 84 2.45 -10.53 -17.26
N GLU A 85 3.71 -10.16 -17.05
CA GLU A 85 4.90 -10.88 -17.53
C GLU A 85 5.54 -11.76 -16.44
N GLU A 86 5.56 -11.28 -15.20
CA GLU A 86 6.04 -12.05 -14.05
C GLU A 86 5.07 -11.92 -12.89
N MET A 87 4.78 -13.03 -12.21
CA MET A 87 3.70 -13.09 -11.23
C MET A 87 4.00 -14.13 -10.15
N ALA A 88 3.76 -13.78 -8.89
CA ALA A 88 3.95 -14.68 -7.76
C ALA A 88 2.88 -14.44 -6.69
N MET A 89 2.30 -15.53 -6.15
CA MET A 89 1.46 -15.44 -4.96
C MET A 89 2.34 -15.10 -3.77
N VAL A 90 1.92 -14.14 -2.95
CA VAL A 90 2.69 -13.62 -1.81
C VAL A 90 1.81 -13.53 -0.56
N ASP A 91 2.45 -13.33 0.59
CA ASP A 91 1.77 -13.11 1.87
C ASP A 91 1.49 -11.62 2.13
N SER A 92 0.86 -11.35 3.27
CA SER A 92 0.56 -9.99 3.73
C SER A 92 1.83 -9.17 3.98
N THR A 93 2.94 -9.79 4.41
CA THR A 93 4.19 -9.08 4.68
C THR A 93 4.75 -8.43 3.42
N VAL A 94 4.69 -9.11 2.26
CA VAL A 94 5.09 -8.51 0.98
C VAL A 94 4.14 -7.36 0.59
N ARG A 95 2.83 -7.53 0.78
CA ARG A 95 1.83 -6.49 0.50
C ARG A 95 2.04 -5.25 1.36
N ASP A 96 2.23 -5.43 2.66
CA ASP A 96 2.42 -4.33 3.63
C ASP A 96 3.70 -3.54 3.30
N ASN A 97 4.80 -4.24 3.04
CA ASN A 97 6.06 -3.61 2.62
C ASN A 97 5.93 -2.88 1.29
N TRP A 98 5.14 -3.40 0.35
CA TRP A 98 4.87 -2.73 -0.92
C TRP A 98 4.09 -1.42 -0.72
N ILE A 99 3.06 -1.40 0.13
CA ILE A 99 2.30 -0.18 0.46
C ILE A 99 3.24 0.88 1.04
N LEU A 100 4.00 0.55 2.08
CA LEU A 100 4.91 1.49 2.73
C LEU A 100 5.99 2.00 1.76
N SER A 101 6.63 1.09 1.02
CA SER A 101 7.70 1.46 0.08
C SER A 101 7.19 2.34 -1.06
N THR A 102 5.98 2.05 -1.56
CA THR A 102 5.36 2.82 -2.63
C THR A 102 4.96 4.20 -2.15
N ALA A 103 4.35 4.31 -0.97
CA ALA A 103 4.02 5.60 -0.36
C ALA A 103 5.28 6.46 -0.19
N ILE A 104 6.35 5.93 0.42
CA ILE A 104 7.62 6.65 0.62
C ILE A 104 8.21 7.13 -0.72
N ARG A 105 8.26 6.25 -1.74
CA ARG A 105 8.79 6.60 -3.07
C ARG A 105 7.91 7.63 -3.77
N THR A 106 6.59 7.57 -3.62
CA THR A 106 5.66 8.56 -4.16
C THR A 106 5.88 9.91 -3.51
N MET A 107 5.91 10.00 -2.18
CA MET A 107 6.15 11.25 -1.46
C MET A 107 7.50 11.87 -1.84
N ARG A 108 8.57 11.07 -1.90
CA ARG A 108 9.89 11.56 -2.35
C ARG A 108 9.86 12.16 -3.76
N ARG A 109 9.11 11.55 -4.69
CA ARG A 109 8.97 12.09 -6.06
C ARG A 109 8.16 13.38 -6.09
N ILE A 110 7.08 13.46 -5.30
CA ILE A 110 6.25 14.66 -5.20
C ILE A 110 7.07 15.83 -4.64
N GLU A 111 7.80 15.61 -3.54
CA GLU A 111 8.67 16.63 -2.96
C GLU A 111 9.80 17.06 -3.89
N LEU A 112 10.43 16.10 -4.59
CA LEU A 112 11.43 16.43 -5.60
C LEU A 112 10.84 17.31 -6.70
N LEU A 113 9.65 17.00 -7.22
CA LEU A 113 8.99 17.82 -8.24
C LEU A 113 8.66 19.22 -7.74
N ARG A 114 8.14 19.35 -6.51
CA ARG A 114 7.87 20.64 -5.87
C ARG A 114 9.16 21.48 -5.77
N SER A 115 10.28 20.88 -5.40
CA SER A 115 11.58 21.56 -5.27
C SER A 115 12.19 22.01 -6.60
N LEU A 116 11.85 21.35 -7.71
CA LEU A 116 12.39 21.62 -9.04
C LEU A 116 11.61 22.71 -9.79
N MET A 117 10.57 23.30 -9.21
CA MET A 117 9.78 24.34 -9.86
C MET A 117 10.32 25.76 -9.57
N PRO A 118 10.52 26.64 -10.57
CA PRO A 118 10.36 26.44 -12.01
C PRO A 118 11.69 26.17 -12.74
N MET A 119 12.03 24.91 -13.00
CA MET A 119 13.14 24.53 -13.89
C MET A 119 12.68 24.43 -15.35
N PRO A 120 13.57 24.69 -16.34
CA PRO A 120 13.30 24.40 -17.74
C PRO A 120 13.31 22.89 -17.96
N ALA A 121 12.17 22.25 -17.66
CA ALA A 121 11.96 20.84 -17.91
C ALA A 121 12.00 20.55 -19.42
N THR A 122 12.41 19.34 -19.81
CA THR A 122 12.34 18.85 -21.21
C THR A 122 10.93 19.07 -21.80
N THR A 123 10.80 19.12 -23.13
CA THR A 123 9.51 19.41 -23.80
C THR A 123 8.37 18.51 -23.32
N TRP A 124 8.63 17.23 -23.05
CA TRP A 124 7.62 16.28 -22.59
C TRP A 124 7.28 16.43 -21.10
N MET A 125 8.27 16.71 -20.24
CA MET A 125 8.03 16.98 -18.81
C MET A 125 7.22 18.25 -18.64
N ARG A 126 7.49 19.30 -19.43
CA ARG A 126 6.67 20.52 -19.42
C ARG A 126 5.23 20.21 -19.78
N LYS A 127 5.00 19.40 -20.83
CA LYS A 127 3.64 18.99 -21.19
C LYS A 127 2.97 18.18 -20.07
N ALA A 128 3.69 17.29 -19.40
CA ALA A 128 3.17 16.54 -18.26
C ALA A 128 2.84 17.46 -17.08
N LEU A 129 3.74 18.38 -16.71
CA LEU A 129 3.51 19.39 -15.68
C LEU A 129 2.37 20.34 -16.03
N THR A 130 2.16 20.69 -17.30
CA THR A 130 0.99 21.47 -17.72
C THR A 130 -0.29 20.65 -17.65
N HIS A 131 -0.24 19.39 -18.09
CA HIS A 131 -1.37 18.46 -18.06
C HIS A 131 -1.85 18.18 -16.64
N TYR A 132 -0.91 17.93 -15.73
CA TYR A 132 -1.18 17.59 -14.33
C TYR A 132 -1.22 18.80 -13.40
N GLY A 133 -0.46 19.87 -13.64
CA GLY A 133 -0.37 21.04 -12.77
C GLY A 133 -1.59 21.96 -12.83
N ASN A 134 -2.42 21.84 -13.87
CA ASN A 134 -3.77 22.44 -13.89
C ASN A 134 -4.82 21.57 -13.15
N SER A 135 -4.39 20.48 -12.51
CA SER A 135 -5.25 19.55 -11.80
C SER A 135 -4.70 19.26 -10.41
N ASN A 136 -5.55 18.74 -9.54
CA ASN A 136 -5.20 18.42 -8.16
C ASN A 136 -4.51 17.04 -8.07
N LYS A 137 -3.87 16.58 -9.15
CA LYS A 137 -3.43 15.18 -9.31
C LYS A 137 -2.25 14.82 -8.43
N LEU A 138 -1.38 15.78 -8.12
CA LEU A 138 -0.28 15.56 -7.18
C LEU A 138 -0.82 15.45 -5.75
N GLU A 139 -1.78 16.30 -5.39
CA GLU A 139 -2.48 16.26 -4.10
C GLU A 139 -3.29 14.98 -3.96
N GLU A 140 -4.01 14.54 -5.00
CA GLU A 140 -4.71 13.24 -5.03
C GLU A 140 -3.72 12.08 -4.80
N CYS A 141 -2.55 12.10 -5.45
CA CYS A 141 -1.52 11.07 -5.25
C CYS A 141 -0.97 11.07 -3.81
N GLU A 142 -0.81 12.25 -3.21
CA GLU A 142 -0.41 12.42 -1.82
C GLU A 142 -1.48 11.87 -0.87
N SER A 143 -2.74 12.28 -1.05
CA SER A 143 -3.88 11.76 -0.26
C SER A 143 -4.01 10.24 -0.37
N THR A 144 -3.94 9.67 -1.57
CA THR A 144 -3.98 8.21 -1.76
C THR A 144 -2.82 7.50 -1.05
N ALA A 145 -1.61 8.05 -1.11
CA ALA A 145 -0.46 7.47 -0.41
C ALA A 145 -0.64 7.52 1.12
N ILE A 146 -1.14 8.63 1.65
CA ILE A 146 -1.41 8.80 3.09
C ILE A 146 -2.52 7.84 3.53
N GLU A 147 -3.64 7.81 2.81
CA GLU A 147 -4.78 6.95 3.12
C GLU A 147 -4.38 5.47 3.11
N ALA A 148 -3.59 5.02 2.12
CA ALA A 148 -3.13 3.63 2.07
C ALA A 148 -2.28 3.24 3.29
N VAL A 149 -1.39 4.13 3.75
CA VAL A 149 -0.59 3.89 4.95
C VAL A 149 -1.44 3.96 6.21
N GLN A 150 -2.39 4.89 6.30
CA GLN A 150 -3.31 4.99 7.43
C GLN A 150 -4.20 3.75 7.56
N GLN A 151 -4.74 3.23 6.46
CA GLN A 151 -5.53 1.99 6.48
C GLN A 151 -4.70 0.78 6.92
N LEU A 152 -3.44 0.70 6.45
CA LEU A 152 -2.51 -0.32 6.92
C LEU A 152 -2.24 -0.20 8.43
N TRP A 153 -2.02 1.02 8.92
CA TRP A 153 -1.85 1.30 10.35
C TRP A 153 -3.08 0.90 11.16
N LEU A 154 -4.28 1.32 10.76
CA LEU A 154 -5.52 0.98 11.46
C LEU A 154 -5.73 -0.54 11.57
N HIS A 155 -5.42 -1.27 10.50
CA HIS A 155 -5.49 -2.73 10.51
C HIS A 155 -4.48 -3.33 11.48
N TYR A 156 -3.23 -2.88 11.44
CA TYR A 156 -2.17 -3.34 12.33
C TYR A 156 -2.50 -3.04 13.80
N ASN A 157 -2.88 -1.79 14.08
CA ASN A 157 -3.16 -1.29 15.42
C ASN A 157 -4.28 -2.10 16.06
N ARG A 158 -5.42 -2.26 15.38
CA ARG A 158 -6.54 -3.09 15.87
C ARG A 158 -6.10 -4.52 16.19
N THR A 159 -5.41 -5.17 15.25
CA THR A 159 -4.94 -6.55 15.44
C THR A 159 -3.98 -6.67 16.63
N THR A 160 -3.10 -5.68 16.81
CA THR A 160 -2.13 -5.64 17.90
C THR A 160 -2.82 -5.38 19.25
N LYS A 161 -3.79 -4.45 19.30
CA LYS A 161 -4.62 -4.20 20.48
C LYS A 161 -5.33 -5.47 20.93
N ASP A 162 -6.01 -6.16 20.01
CA ASP A 162 -6.74 -7.40 20.32
C ASP A 162 -5.82 -8.46 20.93
N ILE A 163 -4.63 -8.64 20.35
CA ILE A 163 -3.63 -9.59 20.84
C ILE A 163 -3.05 -9.16 22.20
N ALA A 164 -2.76 -7.87 22.38
CA ALA A 164 -2.20 -7.34 23.62
C ALA A 164 -3.19 -7.50 24.78
N LEU A 165 -4.48 -7.24 24.54
CA LEU A 165 -5.54 -7.44 25.52
C LEU A 165 -5.70 -8.92 25.89
N ASP A 166 -5.69 -9.84 24.92
CA ASP A 166 -5.73 -11.29 25.17
C ASP A 166 -4.53 -11.77 26.01
N LEU A 167 -3.34 -11.25 25.69
CA LEU A 167 -2.10 -11.52 26.42
C LEU A 167 -2.15 -11.00 27.86
N LEU A 168 -2.59 -9.75 28.08
CA LEU A 168 -2.74 -9.20 29.43
C LEU A 168 -3.81 -9.95 30.23
N ASN A 169 -4.90 -10.38 29.60
CA ASN A 169 -5.94 -11.15 30.26
C ASN A 169 -5.43 -12.53 30.69
N THR A 170 -4.50 -13.11 29.93
CA THR A 170 -3.89 -14.40 30.24
C THR A 170 -2.75 -14.31 31.25
N MET A 171 -1.94 -13.24 31.16
CA MET A 171 -0.76 -13.05 32.01
C MET A 171 -1.05 -12.30 33.31
N ASP A 172 -2.25 -11.73 33.46
CA ASP A 172 -2.60 -10.76 34.51
C ASP A 172 -1.63 -9.56 34.45
N LYS A 173 -1.02 -9.16 35.57
CA LYS A 173 -0.02 -8.08 35.59
C LYS A 173 1.28 -8.55 34.94
N CYS A 174 1.76 -7.83 33.93
CA CYS A 174 3.05 -8.11 33.31
C CYS A 174 3.84 -6.83 33.04
N THR A 175 5.17 -6.93 33.00
CA THR A 175 5.99 -5.77 32.64
C THR A 175 5.81 -5.40 31.17
N ARG A 176 5.98 -4.12 30.85
CA ARG A 176 5.92 -3.59 29.48
C ARG A 176 6.89 -4.34 28.57
N GLU A 177 8.10 -4.61 29.03
CA GLU A 177 9.12 -5.35 28.27
C GLU A 177 8.66 -6.78 27.97
N ARG A 178 7.99 -7.44 28.91
CA ARG A 178 7.47 -8.80 28.70
C ARG A 178 6.34 -8.80 27.68
N LEU A 179 5.41 -7.85 27.76
CA LEU A 179 4.33 -7.73 26.77
C LEU A 179 4.90 -7.46 25.38
N MET A 180 5.85 -6.53 25.27
CA MET A 180 6.54 -6.22 24.02
C MET A 180 7.23 -7.46 23.45
N ALA A 181 7.98 -8.22 24.26
CA ALA A 181 8.66 -9.43 23.80
C ALA A 181 7.67 -10.49 23.27
N GLU A 182 6.50 -10.66 23.90
CA GLU A 182 5.47 -11.59 23.41
C GLU A 182 4.80 -11.11 22.12
N LEU A 183 4.62 -9.80 21.96
CA LEU A 183 4.11 -9.20 20.73
C LEU A 183 5.14 -9.31 19.58
N GLU A 184 6.42 -9.05 19.85
CA GLU A 184 7.50 -9.19 18.88
C GLU A 184 7.66 -10.64 18.37
N LYS A 185 7.50 -11.64 19.25
CA LYS A 185 7.48 -13.07 18.84
C LYS A 185 6.38 -13.38 17.82
N ARG A 186 5.31 -12.59 17.77
CA ARG A 186 4.23 -12.71 16.79
C ARG A 186 4.50 -11.93 15.50
N GLY A 187 5.71 -11.41 15.32
CA GLY A 187 6.16 -10.69 14.11
C GLY A 187 5.85 -9.19 14.12
N LEU A 188 5.46 -8.64 15.27
CA LEU A 188 5.11 -7.24 15.44
C LEU A 188 6.38 -6.38 15.62
N LYS A 189 6.39 -5.15 15.09
CA LYS A 189 7.57 -4.26 15.18
C LYS A 189 7.54 -3.46 16.47
N GLY A 190 8.64 -3.45 17.22
CA GLY A 190 8.78 -2.74 18.51
C GLY A 190 8.22 -1.30 18.53
N ALA A 191 8.59 -0.46 17.56
CA ALA A 191 8.10 0.93 17.51
C ALA A 191 6.57 1.05 17.40
N TRP A 192 5.93 0.12 16.67
CA TRP A 192 4.48 0.10 16.51
C TRP A 192 3.79 -0.52 17.73
N ILE A 193 4.46 -1.46 18.42
CA ILE A 193 3.96 -2.04 19.67
C ILE A 193 3.89 -0.97 20.77
N GLU A 194 4.93 -0.15 20.90
CA GLU A 194 4.98 0.92 21.92
C GLU A 194 3.80 1.89 21.77
N GLU A 195 3.57 2.37 20.54
CA GLU A 195 2.46 3.26 20.23
C GLU A 195 1.10 2.61 20.52
N VAL A 196 0.95 1.30 20.24
CA VAL A 196 -0.28 0.56 20.58
C VAL A 196 -0.48 0.45 22.09
N ILE A 197 0.57 0.20 22.87
CA ILE A 197 0.48 0.14 24.34
C ILE A 197 0.07 1.51 24.90
N ASP A 198 0.71 2.59 24.41
CA ASP A 198 0.37 3.95 24.85
C ASP A 198 -1.08 4.31 24.52
N GLU A 199 -1.57 3.90 23.35
CA GLU A 199 -2.98 4.06 23.00
C GLU A 199 -3.91 3.23 23.89
N LEU A 200 -3.58 1.98 24.24
CA LEU A 200 -4.40 1.17 25.15
C LEU A 200 -4.52 1.80 26.54
N ILE A 201 -3.46 2.49 27.01
CA ILE A 201 -3.49 3.25 28.26
C ILE A 201 -4.37 4.50 28.09
N ALA A 202 -4.18 5.25 27.00
CA ALA A 202 -4.97 6.45 26.72
C ALA A 202 -6.47 6.16 26.55
N ASP A 203 -6.81 5.02 25.93
CA ASP A 203 -8.17 4.52 25.74
C ASP A 203 -8.78 3.96 27.04
N GLY A 204 -8.01 3.87 28.13
CA GLY A 204 -8.48 3.35 29.43
C GLY A 204 -8.69 1.83 29.45
N MET A 205 -8.12 1.09 28.50
CA MET A 205 -8.23 -0.37 28.41
C MET A 205 -7.21 -1.08 29.29
N CYS A 206 -6.07 -0.44 29.54
CA CYS A 206 -5.05 -0.90 30.49
C CYS A 206 -4.50 0.28 31.30
N TYR A 207 -3.80 -0.02 32.38
CA TYR A 207 -3.17 0.99 33.25
C TYR A 207 -1.84 0.50 33.81
N GLU A 208 -1.06 1.45 34.33
CA GLU A 208 0.26 1.19 34.91
C GLU A 208 0.21 1.29 36.45
N PRO A 209 -0.12 0.20 37.18
CA PRO A 209 -0.17 0.22 38.65
C PRO A 209 1.18 0.56 39.30
N GLU A 210 2.27 0.16 38.67
CA GLU A 210 3.65 0.37 39.08
C GLU A 210 4.47 0.72 37.85
N ALA A 211 5.55 1.49 38.02
CA ALA A 211 6.39 1.91 36.90
C ALA A 211 6.87 0.70 36.07
N GLY A 212 6.51 0.68 34.79
CA GLY A 212 6.83 -0.39 33.83
C GLY A 212 5.94 -1.64 33.92
N VAL A 213 4.91 -1.69 34.76
CA VAL A 213 3.99 -2.84 34.91
C VAL A 213 2.63 -2.49 34.35
N LEU A 214 2.13 -3.29 33.41
CA LEU A 214 0.81 -3.13 32.78
C LEU A 214 -0.20 -4.12 33.38
N ALA A 215 -1.43 -3.64 33.54
CA ALA A 215 -2.57 -4.44 33.96
C ALA A 215 -3.83 -4.04 33.18
N LEU A 216 -4.74 -5.00 32.94
CA LEU A 216 -6.04 -4.70 32.35
C LEU A 216 -6.94 -3.94 33.32
N VAL A 217 -7.70 -2.99 32.78
CA VAL A 217 -8.85 -2.45 33.49
C VAL A 217 -9.96 -3.50 33.42
N HIS A 218 -10.32 -4.08 34.56
CA HIS A 218 -11.51 -4.92 34.69
C HIS A 218 -12.68 -4.02 35.09
N GLU A 219 -13.80 -4.13 34.36
CA GLU A 219 -15.09 -3.55 34.78
C GLU A 219 -15.61 -4.20 36.07
#